data_AF-A0A317AKZ9-F1
#
_entry.id   AF-A0A317AKZ9-F1
#
_cell.length_a   1.000
_cell.length_b   1.000
_cell.length_c   1.000
_cell.angle_alpha   90.00
_cell.angle_beta   90.00
_cell.angle_gamma   90.00
#
_symmetry.space_group_name_H-M   'P 1'
#
loop_
_entity.id
_entity.type
_entity.pdbx_description
1 polymer ?
#
loop_
_entity_poly.entity_id
_entity_poly.type
_entity_poly.pdbx_seq_one_letter_code
_entity_poly.pdbx_strand_id
1 'polypeptide(L)'
;MAGLYYMPQCPQYTASKYAIIGLVRASAPAFLKESITVNAICPAFIPTNLCPPEILARWPKEHITPLTTVIKAIDAFLGDDQLTGQAVELSQDNIYFRKQVEYANESQRWMGEESGKIWDMGYEAPPKRTGY
;
A
#
# COMPACT_ATOMS: atom_id res chain seq x y z
N MET A 1 4.99 6.20 6.08
CA MET A 1 4.19 7.35 6.55
C MET A 1 3.28 7.97 5.48
N ALA A 2 3.80 8.62 4.44
CA ALA A 2 2.98 9.49 3.56
C ALA A 2 1.91 8.81 2.66
N GLY A 3 1.91 7.47 2.57
CA GLY A 3 0.83 6.71 1.91
C GLY A 3 -0.28 6.27 2.87
N LEU A 4 -0.11 6.53 4.17
CA LEU A 4 -1.02 6.13 5.24
C LEU A 4 -1.55 7.34 6.03
N TYR A 5 -0.73 8.39 6.11
CA TYR A 5 -1.03 9.65 6.80
C TYR A 5 -0.72 10.83 5.89
N TYR A 6 -1.35 11.97 6.17
CA TYR A 6 -1.11 13.21 5.45
C TYR A 6 0.31 13.76 5.74
N MET A 7 0.93 14.37 4.73
CA MET A 7 2.19 15.11 4.87
C MET A 7 1.99 16.52 4.30
N PRO A 8 1.67 17.51 5.15
CA PRO A 8 1.19 18.81 4.68
C PRO A 8 2.24 19.60 3.89
N GLN A 9 3.52 19.26 4.05
CA GLN A 9 4.64 19.90 3.36
C GLN A 9 4.76 19.46 1.89
N CYS A 10 4.20 18.30 1.52
CA CYS A 10 4.23 17.79 0.14
C CYS A 10 2.91 17.05 -0.20
N PRO A 11 1.82 17.78 -0.51
CA PRO A 11 0.53 17.17 -0.83
C PRO A 11 0.58 16.27 -2.09
N GLN A 12 1.33 16.65 -3.12
CA GLN A 12 1.53 15.85 -4.33
C GLN A 12 2.27 14.54 -4.05
N TYR A 13 3.25 14.56 -3.14
CA TYR A 13 3.95 13.37 -2.69
C TYR A 13 2.98 12.46 -1.92
N THR A 14 2.21 13.02 -0.99
CA THR A 14 1.16 12.31 -0.23
C THR A 14 0.18 11.63 -1.18
N ALA A 15 -0.42 12.39 -2.12
CA ALA A 15 -1.37 11.85 -3.10
C ALA A 15 -0.77 10.68 -3.89
N SER A 16 0.48 10.82 -4.36
CA SER A 16 1.17 9.74 -5.08
C SER A 16 1.35 8.50 -4.22
N LYS A 17 1.69 8.65 -2.93
CA LYS A 17 1.93 7.51 -2.03
C LYS A 17 0.64 6.82 -1.61
N TYR A 18 -0.46 7.54 -1.43
CA TYR A 18 -1.78 6.94 -1.23
C TYR A 18 -2.23 6.14 -2.47
N ALA A 19 -1.98 6.67 -3.68
CA ALA A 19 -2.30 5.97 -4.92
C ALA A 19 -1.59 4.62 -5.03
N ILE A 20 -0.32 4.53 -4.60
CA ILE A 20 0.41 3.26 -4.56
C ILE A 20 -0.24 2.25 -3.61
N ILE A 21 -0.72 2.67 -2.44
CA ILE A 21 -1.42 1.76 -1.51
C ILE A 21 -2.71 1.24 -2.14
N GLY A 22 -3.48 2.12 -2.80
CA GLY A 22 -4.66 1.72 -3.57
C GLY A 22 -4.33 0.72 -4.67
N LEU A 23 -3.27 0.97 -5.44
CA LEU A 23 -2.80 0.09 -6.51
C LEU A 23 -2.39 -1.29 -5.98
N VAL A 24 -1.62 -1.36 -4.90
CA VAL A 24 -1.19 -2.62 -4.29
C VAL A 24 -2.40 -3.47 -3.89
N ARG A 25 -3.38 -2.87 -3.21
CA ARG A 25 -4.59 -3.57 -2.76
C ARG A 25 -5.46 -4.02 -3.94
N ALA A 26 -5.65 -3.17 -4.94
CA ALA A 26 -6.52 -3.46 -6.08
C ALA A 26 -5.90 -4.48 -7.06
N SER A 27 -4.57 -4.51 -7.20
CA SER A 27 -3.89 -5.40 -8.13
C SER A 27 -3.56 -6.78 -7.55
N ALA A 28 -3.40 -6.88 -6.22
CA ALA A 28 -3.05 -8.13 -5.54
C ALA A 28 -3.93 -9.35 -5.92
N PRO A 29 -5.28 -9.26 -5.97
CA PRO A 29 -6.11 -10.40 -6.36
C PRO A 29 -5.89 -10.89 -7.79
N ALA A 30 -5.56 -9.98 -8.71
CA ALA A 30 -5.29 -10.34 -10.10
C ALA A 30 -3.94 -11.07 -10.22
N PHE A 31 -2.88 -10.52 -9.64
CA PHE A 31 -1.55 -11.12 -9.66
C PHE A 31 -1.47 -12.45 -8.88
N LEU A 32 -2.30 -12.63 -7.85
CA LEU A 32 -2.36 -13.89 -7.13
C LEU A 32 -2.75 -15.07 -8.03
N LYS A 33 -3.56 -14.84 -9.08
CA LYS A 33 -3.91 -15.87 -10.08
C LYS A 33 -2.69 -16.37 -10.85
N GLU A 34 -1.63 -15.57 -10.90
CA GLU A 34 -0.33 -15.87 -11.52
C GLU A 34 0.72 -16.29 -10.48
N SER A 35 0.31 -16.59 -9.24
CA SER A 35 1.20 -16.92 -8.11
C SER A 35 2.19 -15.79 -7.77
N ILE A 36 1.78 -14.53 -7.96
CA ILE A 36 2.57 -13.34 -7.61
C ILE A 36 1.88 -12.60 -6.47
N THR A 37 2.59 -12.42 -5.35
CA THR A 37 2.16 -11.58 -4.23
C THR A 37 2.61 -10.13 -4.43
N VAL A 38 1.72 -9.16 -4.15
CA VAL A 38 2.03 -7.72 -4.26
C VAL A 38 1.78 -7.04 -2.93
N ASN A 39 2.80 -6.44 -2.33
CA ASN A 39 2.71 -5.79 -1.01
C ASN A 39 3.43 -4.43 -0.99
N ALA A 40 3.12 -3.60 0.00
CA ALA A 40 3.72 -2.28 0.21
C ALA A 40 4.48 -2.22 1.53
N ILE A 41 5.74 -1.78 1.48
CA ILE A 41 6.51 -1.37 2.65
C ILE A 41 6.39 0.15 2.79
N CYS A 42 6.01 0.62 3.98
CA CYS A 42 5.72 2.02 4.28
C CYS A 42 6.69 2.57 5.35
N PRO A 43 7.90 2.99 4.97
CA PRO A 43 8.87 3.53 5.93
C PRO A 43 8.38 4.79 6.65
N ALA A 44 8.70 4.89 7.94
CA ALA A 44 8.85 6.18 8.63
C ALA A 44 10.22 6.79 8.29
N PHE A 45 10.76 7.67 9.14
CA PHE A 45 12.01 8.36 8.84
C PHE A 45 13.20 7.41 8.93
N ILE A 46 13.78 7.08 7.77
CA ILE A 46 15.04 6.32 7.65
C ILE A 46 16.10 7.25 7.05
N PRO A 47 17.21 7.50 7.75
CA PRO A 47 18.26 8.38 7.27
C PRO A 47 18.97 7.74 6.07
N THR A 48 18.61 8.21 4.88
CA THR A 48 19.21 7.85 3.60
C THR A 48 19.65 9.13 2.89
N ASN A 49 20.35 9.01 1.75
CA ASN A 49 20.78 10.16 0.95
C ASN A 49 19.63 10.99 0.36
N LEU A 50 18.37 10.59 0.55
CA LEU A 50 17.20 11.38 0.18
C LEU A 50 16.96 12.56 1.13
N CYS A 51 17.39 12.47 2.39
CA CYS A 51 17.15 13.51 3.38
C CYS A 51 18.21 14.62 3.27
N PRO A 52 17.82 15.91 3.18
CA PRO A 52 18.78 17.02 3.23
C PRO A 52 19.61 16.98 4.53
N PRO A 53 20.94 17.20 4.48
CA PRO A 53 21.81 17.13 5.67
C PRO A 53 21.35 18.04 6.82
N GLU A 54 20.83 19.23 6.48
CA GLU A 54 20.30 20.20 7.43
C GLU A 54 19.08 19.67 8.20
N ILE A 55 18.23 18.89 7.55
CA ILE A 55 17.08 18.25 8.20
C ILE A 55 17.55 17.09 9.06
N LEU A 56 18.44 16.25 8.52
CA LEU A 56 18.99 15.11 9.24
C LEU A 56 19.67 15.52 10.55
N ALA A 57 20.45 16.60 10.54
CA ALA A 57 21.13 17.12 11.72
C ALA A 57 20.19 17.58 12.85
N ARG A 58 18.94 17.95 12.51
CA ARG A 58 17.92 18.44 13.45
C ARG A 58 16.89 17.38 13.83
N TRP A 59 16.90 16.22 13.18
CA TRP A 59 15.92 15.18 13.44
C TRP A 59 16.17 14.52 14.80
N PRO A 60 15.16 14.39 15.69
CA PRO A 60 15.34 13.72 16.97
C PRO A 60 15.74 12.25 16.77
N LYS A 61 16.83 11.81 17.41
CA LYS A 61 17.43 10.49 17.19
C LYS A 61 16.51 9.36 17.64
N GLU A 62 15.72 9.59 18.66
CA GLU A 62 14.69 8.70 19.17
C GLU A 62 13.55 8.45 18.16
N HIS A 63 13.40 9.29 17.14
CA HIS A 63 12.40 9.14 16.08
C HIS A 63 12.98 8.63 14.75
N ILE A 64 14.15 7.99 14.80
CA ILE A 64 14.77 7.34 13.66
C ILE A 64 14.33 5.87 13.59
N THR A 65 13.88 5.46 12.41
CA THR A 65 13.69 4.05 12.08
C THR A 65 15.00 3.50 11.51
N PRO A 66 15.60 2.45 12.10
CA PRO A 66 16.80 1.83 11.55
C PRO A 66 16.49 1.07 10.26
N LEU A 67 17.47 0.98 9.37
CA LEU A 67 17.34 0.25 8.10
C LEU A 67 17.04 -1.25 8.31
N THR A 68 17.48 -1.81 9.44
CA THR A 68 17.21 -3.21 9.83
C THR A 68 15.71 -3.50 9.93
N THR A 69 14.87 -2.52 10.25
CA THR A 69 13.41 -2.70 10.27
C THR A 69 12.85 -2.95 8.87
N VAL A 70 13.46 -2.38 7.82
CA VAL A 70 13.09 -2.68 6.42
C VAL A 70 13.37 -4.14 6.10
N ILE A 71 14.53 -4.65 6.53
CA ILE A 71 14.90 -6.05 6.34
C ILE A 71 13.90 -6.97 7.03
N LYS A 72 13.50 -6.67 8.28
CA LYS A 72 12.44 -7.42 8.97
C LYS A 72 11.14 -7.50 8.18
N ALA A 73 10.73 -6.42 7.51
CA ALA A 73 9.52 -6.42 6.69
C ALA A 73 9.68 -7.22 5.39
N ILE A 74 10.86 -7.16 4.75
CA ILE A 74 11.15 -7.99 3.58
C ILE A 74 11.14 -9.47 3.96
N ASP A 75 11.82 -9.84 5.05
CA ASP A 75 11.85 -11.23 5.55
C ASP A 75 10.45 -11.73 5.89
N ALA A 76 9.59 -10.87 6.48
CA ALA A 76 8.21 -11.23 6.77
C ALA A 76 7.39 -11.54 5.51
N PHE A 77 7.57 -10.80 4.42
CA PHE A 77 6.89 -11.08 3.16
C PHE A 77 7.47 -12.28 2.42
N LEU A 78 8.78 -12.47 2.45
CA LEU A 78 9.42 -13.63 1.83
C LEU A 78 9.18 -14.94 2.61
N GLY A 79 8.82 -14.85 3.89
CA GLY A 79 8.52 -16.00 4.74
C GLY A 79 7.08 -16.50 4.67
N ASP A 80 6.17 -15.79 4.01
CA ASP A 80 4.75 -16.14 3.95
C ASP A 80 4.12 -15.75 2.60
N ASP A 81 4.02 -16.74 1.71
CA ASP A 81 3.41 -16.61 0.37
C ASP A 81 1.90 -16.31 0.42
N GLN A 82 1.25 -16.36 1.59
CA GLN A 82 -0.15 -15.97 1.74
C GLN A 82 -0.33 -14.46 1.88
N LEU A 83 0.75 -13.72 2.17
CA LEU A 83 0.70 -12.27 2.31
C LEU A 83 0.65 -11.60 0.94
N THR A 84 -0.52 -11.09 0.56
CA THR A 84 -0.70 -10.25 -0.63
C THR A 84 -1.68 -9.10 -0.35
N GLY A 85 -1.54 -8.00 -1.08
CA GLY A 85 -2.34 -6.78 -0.91
C GLY A 85 -2.08 -6.04 0.41
N GLN A 86 -1.03 -6.41 1.15
CA GLN A 86 -0.75 -5.84 2.47
C GLN A 86 0.03 -4.54 2.36
N ALA A 87 -0.20 -3.65 3.33
CA ALA A 87 0.67 -2.51 3.58
C ALA A 87 1.27 -2.67 4.98
N VAL A 88 2.60 -2.68 5.09
CA VAL A 88 3.31 -2.76 6.38
C VAL A 88 3.98 -1.44 6.69
N GLU A 89 3.61 -0.83 7.80
CA GLU A 89 4.24 0.37 8.32
C GLU A 89 5.46 0.02 9.16
N LEU A 90 6.55 0.75 8.95
CA LEU A 90 7.78 0.61 9.72
C LEU A 90 7.92 1.80 10.64
N SER A 91 8.04 1.57 11.95
CA SER A 91 8.33 2.63 12.91
C SER A 91 9.29 2.13 13.96
N GLN A 92 10.44 2.83 14.09
CA GLN A 92 11.54 2.41 14.96
C GLN A 92 11.86 0.92 14.71
N ASP A 93 11.96 0.09 15.74
CA ASP A 93 12.33 -1.32 15.62
C ASP A 93 11.20 -2.26 15.19
N ASN A 94 9.99 -1.73 14.94
CA ASN A 94 8.76 -2.51 14.78
C ASN A 94 8.13 -2.40 13.38
N ILE A 95 7.39 -3.45 13.02
CA ILE A 95 6.57 -3.51 11.81
C ILE A 95 5.09 -3.63 12.19
N TYR A 96 4.21 -2.96 11.45
CA TYR A 96 2.78 -2.91 11.72
C TYR A 96 1.98 -3.16 10.45
N PHE A 97 1.24 -4.26 10.37
CA PHE A 97 0.35 -4.52 9.25
C PHE A 97 -0.87 -3.58 9.29
N ARG A 98 -1.09 -2.84 8.20
CA ARG A 98 -2.14 -1.83 8.07
C ARG A 98 -3.22 -2.31 7.11
N LYS A 99 -4.38 -2.62 7.69
CA LYS A 99 -5.59 -2.96 6.95
C LYS A 99 -6.11 -1.75 6.17
N GLN A 100 -6.95 -2.02 5.17
CA GLN A 100 -7.75 -0.97 4.56
C GLN A 100 -8.74 -0.36 5.56
N VAL A 101 -9.34 0.76 5.19
CA VAL A 101 -10.44 1.32 5.97
C VAL A 101 -11.59 0.31 6.01
N GLU A 102 -12.22 0.18 7.17
CA GLU A 102 -13.38 -0.69 7.31
C GLU A 102 -14.52 -0.22 6.39
N TYR A 103 -15.25 -1.18 5.82
CA TYR A 103 -16.42 -0.88 5.04
C TYR A 103 -17.48 -0.20 5.90
N ALA A 104 -18.14 0.83 5.36
CA ALA A 104 -19.14 1.59 6.10
C ALA A 104 -20.38 0.75 6.50
N ASN A 105 -20.69 -0.29 5.72
CA ASN A 105 -21.79 -1.23 5.94
C ASN A 105 -21.65 -2.44 4.98
N GLU A 106 -22.58 -3.39 5.09
CA GLU A 106 -22.62 -4.59 4.23
C GLU A 106 -22.80 -4.28 2.74
N SER A 107 -23.54 -3.22 2.39
CA SER A 107 -23.68 -2.81 0.99
C SER A 107 -22.32 -2.41 0.39
N GLN A 108 -21.49 -1.70 1.17
CA GLN A 108 -20.16 -1.28 0.72
C GLN A 108 -19.12 -2.41 0.74
N ARG A 109 -19.25 -3.35 1.69
CA ARG A 109 -18.49 -4.61 1.67
C ARG A 109 -18.77 -5.40 0.40
N TRP A 110 -20.05 -5.62 0.09
CA TRP A 110 -20.47 -6.36 -1.11
C TRP A 110 -19.95 -5.69 -2.40
N MET A 111 -19.96 -4.36 -2.48
CA MET A 111 -19.35 -3.65 -3.61
C MET A 111 -17.85 -3.94 -3.75
N GLY A 112 -17.10 -3.96 -2.65
CA GLY A 112 -15.65 -4.21 -2.69
C GLY A 112 -15.27 -5.67 -2.95
N GLU A 113 -16.04 -6.63 -2.44
CA GLU A 113 -15.66 -8.05 -2.42
C GLU A 113 -16.38 -8.88 -3.52
N GLU A 114 -17.63 -8.53 -3.87
CA GLU A 114 -18.49 -9.39 -4.69
C GLU A 114 -18.85 -8.77 -6.05
N SER A 115 -18.90 -7.44 -6.16
CA SER A 115 -19.37 -6.76 -7.39
C SER A 115 -18.50 -7.03 -8.62
N GLY A 116 -17.24 -7.44 -8.43
CA GLY A 116 -16.33 -7.82 -9.53
C GLY A 116 -16.93 -8.88 -10.46
N LYS A 117 -17.72 -9.81 -9.92
CA LYS A 117 -18.40 -10.86 -10.71
C LYS A 117 -19.40 -10.26 -11.73
N ILE A 118 -20.03 -9.15 -11.39
CA ILE A 118 -20.97 -8.45 -12.27
C ILE A 118 -20.21 -7.70 -13.37
N TRP A 119 -19.08 -7.08 -13.03
CA TRP A 119 -18.21 -6.47 -14.03
C TRP A 119 -17.69 -7.51 -15.02
N ASP A 120 -17.25 -8.67 -14.53
CA ASP A 120 -16.80 -9.78 -15.37
C ASP A 120 -17.90 -10.22 -16.36
N MET A 121 -19.13 -10.42 -15.89
CA MET A 121 -20.30 -10.72 -16.75
C MET A 121 -20.54 -9.63 -17.80
N GLY A 122 -20.42 -8.35 -17.41
CA GLY A 122 -20.60 -7.21 -18.29
C GLY A 122 -19.53 -7.10 -19.39
N TYR A 123 -18.35 -7.68 -19.17
CA TYR A 123 -17.23 -7.69 -20.12
C TYR A 123 -17.06 -9.02 -20.87
N GLU A 124 -17.96 -9.99 -20.70
CA GLU A 124 -17.94 -11.26 -21.47
C GLU A 124 -18.00 -11.03 -22.98
N ALA A 125 -18.67 -9.97 -23.42
CA ALA A 125 -18.64 -9.50 -24.79
C ALA A 125 -18.31 -8.00 -24.85
N PRO A 126 -17.45 -7.56 -25.78
CA PRO A 126 -17.16 -6.14 -25.93
C PRO A 126 -18.47 -5.37 -26.22
N PRO A 127 -18.69 -4.20 -25.60
CA PRO A 127 -19.91 -3.45 -25.82
C PRO A 127 -20.08 -3.12 -27.30
N LYS A 128 -21.23 -3.51 -27.87
CA LYS A 128 -21.60 -3.16 -29.24
C LYS A 128 -21.80 -1.65 -29.31
N ARG A 129 -20.79 -0.92 -29.81
CA ARG A 129 -20.93 0.51 -30.10
C ARG A 129 -21.89 0.69 -31.28
N THR A 130 -23.09 1.21 -31.01
CA THR A 130 -24.01 1.67 -32.05
C THR A 130 -23.62 3.10 -32.45
N GLY A 131 -22.68 3.23 -33.38
CA GLY A 131 -22.24 4.53 -33.93
C GLY A 131 -20.93 5.06 -33.37
N TYR A 132 -20.44 6.13 -34.01
CA TYR A 132 -19.31 6.95 -33.56
C TYR A 132 -19.73 7.87 -32.43
#